data_AF-A0ABD5W8H6-F1
#
_entry.id   AF-A0ABD5W8H6-F1
#
_cell.length_a   1.000
_cell.length_b   1.000
_cell.length_c   1.000
_cell.angle_alpha   90.00
_cell.angle_beta   90.00
_cell.angle_gamma   90.00
#
_symmetry.space_group_name_H-M   'P 1'
#
loop_
_entity.id
_entity.type
_entity.pdbx_description
1 polymer ?
#
loop_
_entity_poly.entity_id
_entity_poly.type
_entity_poly.pdbx_seq_one_letter_code
_entity_poly.pdbx_strand_id
1 'polypeptide(L)' 'MPDDDRTTTSTADGICAECGRPYGDHKLVRTIDGDGRERCAYRCPGGAA' A
#
# COMPACT_ATOMS: atom_id res chain seq x y z
N MET A 1 33.57 -15.81 -2.32
CA MET A 1 32.64 -14.75 -2.74
C MET A 1 31.25 -15.19 -2.32
N PRO A 2 30.61 -14.60 -1.30
CA PRO A 2 29.21 -14.92 -1.01
C PRO A 2 28.30 -14.14 -1.97
N ASP A 3 27.57 -14.92 -2.76
CA ASP A 3 26.30 -14.58 -3.39
C ASP A 3 25.29 -14.29 -2.28
N ASP A 4 24.85 -13.04 -2.16
CA ASP A 4 23.67 -12.69 -1.36
C ASP A 4 23.13 -11.36 -1.87
N ASP A 5 22.45 -11.48 -3.01
CA ASP A 5 21.51 -10.54 -3.59
C ASP A 5 20.36 -10.27 -2.59
N ARG A 6 20.65 -9.54 -1.52
CA ARG A 6 19.65 -9.01 -0.58
C ARG A 6 19.48 -7.51 -0.79
N THR A 7 19.29 -7.11 -2.04
CA THR A 7 18.43 -5.95 -2.29
C THR A 7 17.10 -6.50 -2.77
N THR A 8 16.34 -7.10 -1.85
CA THR A 8 14.92 -7.30 -2.07
C THR A 8 14.34 -5.91 -2.28
N THR A 9 14.05 -5.58 -3.54
CA THR A 9 13.24 -4.44 -3.94
C THR A 9 11.83 -4.65 -3.39
N SER A 10 11.68 -4.52 -2.08
CA SER A 10 10.43 -4.69 -1.33
C SER A 10 9.58 -3.44 -1.49
N THR A 11 9.21 -3.07 -2.72
CA THR A 11 8.24 -1.98 -2.93
C THR A 11 7.61 -2.01 -4.33
N ALA A 12 6.80 -3.02 -4.69
CA ALA A 12 5.79 -2.82 -5.75
C ALA A 12 4.75 -3.93 -5.95
N ASP A 13 5.07 -5.20 -5.71
CA ASP A 13 4.19 -6.32 -6.14
C ASP A 13 3.34 -6.94 -5.03
N GLY A 14 3.05 -6.18 -3.97
CA GLY A 14 2.03 -6.64 -3.03
C GLY A 14 0.65 -6.56 -3.68
N ILE A 15 -0.09 -7.65 -3.68
CA ILE A 15 -1.51 -7.66 -4.00
C ILE A 15 -2.27 -7.32 -2.71
N CYS A 16 -3.21 -6.38 -2.79
CA CYS A 16 -4.11 -6.12 -1.66
C CYS A 16 -5.02 -7.31 -1.45
N ALA A 17 -5.06 -7.82 -0.22
CA ALA A 17 -5.89 -8.96 0.13
C ALA A 17 -7.39 -8.65 0.07
N GLU A 18 -7.79 -7.37 0.15
CA GLU A 18 -9.20 -6.98 0.13
C GLU A 18 -9.79 -6.94 -1.29
N CYS A 19 -9.11 -6.26 -2.23
CA CYS A 19 -9.61 -6.12 -3.59
C CYS A 19 -8.85 -6.94 -4.64
N GLY A 20 -7.82 -7.69 -4.25
CA GLY A 20 -7.05 -8.56 -5.15
C GLY A 20 -6.24 -7.81 -6.22
N ARG A 21 -6.08 -6.49 -6.07
CA ARG A 21 -5.37 -5.60 -7.01
C ARG A 21 -3.98 -5.23 -6.49
N PRO A 22 -3.01 -4.94 -7.38
CA PRO A 22 -1.67 -4.53 -6.97
C PRO A 22 -1.69 -3.22 -6.17
N TYR A 23 -0.78 -3.06 -5.21
CA TYR A 23 -0.76 -1.84 -4.39
C TYR A 23 -0.53 -0.55 -5.17
N GLY A 24 0.09 -0.62 -6.36
CA GLY A 24 0.22 0.51 -7.28
C GLY A 24 -1.12 1.07 -7.79
N ASP A 25 -2.19 0.26 -7.78
CA ASP A 25 -3.55 0.67 -8.16
C ASP A 25 -4.30 1.35 -6.98
N HIS A 26 -3.76 1.28 -5.75
CA HIS A 26 -4.37 1.93 -4.59
C HIS A 26 -4.09 3.41 -4.56
N LYS A 27 -5.16 4.20 -4.42
CA LYS A 27 -5.02 5.62 -4.20
C LYS A 27 -4.64 5.87 -2.75
N LEU A 28 -3.54 6.59 -2.54
CA LEU A 28 -3.21 7.13 -1.23
C LEU A 28 -4.20 8.25 -0.90
N VAL A 29 -5.04 8.02 0.10
CA VAL A 29 -6.00 9.00 0.59
C VAL A 29 -5.45 9.59 1.88
N ARG A 30 -5.45 10.91 1.98
CA ARG A 30 -5.14 11.63 3.22
C ARG A 30 -6.44 11.94 3.95
N THR A 31 -6.56 11.48 5.18
CA THR A 31 -7.71 11.72 6.05
C THR A 31 -7.24 12.32 7.36
N ILE A 32 -8.09 13.12 8.00
CA ILE A 32 -7.85 13.63 9.35
C ILE A 32 -8.57 12.68 10.33
N ASP A 33 -7.84 12.14 11.30
CA ASP A 33 -8.45 11.35 12.38
C ASP A 33 -9.19 12.23 13.41
N GLY A 34 -9.89 11.60 14.36
CA GLY A 34 -10.65 12.31 15.39
C GLY A 34 -9.79 13.19 16.32
N ASP A 35 -8.48 12.96 16.36
CA ASP A 35 -7.48 13.75 17.09
C ASP A 35 -6.94 14.92 16.25
N GLY A 36 -7.43 15.11 15.02
CA GLY A 36 -6.99 16.17 14.13
C GLY A 36 -5.67 15.89 13.41
N ARG A 37 -5.16 14.66 13.45
CA ARG A 37 -3.88 14.32 12.81
C ARG A 37 -4.07 13.80 11.40
N GLU A 38 -3.13 14.16 10.53
CA GLU A 38 -3.10 13.64 9.17
C GLU A 38 -2.68 12.17 9.18
N ARG A 39 -3.51 11.34 8.55
CA ARG A 39 -3.27 9.91 8.32
C ARG A 39 -3.35 9.65 6.83
N CYS A 40 -2.36 8.95 6.30
CA CYS A 40 -2.35 8.47 4.93
C CYS A 40 -2.78 7.00 4.96
N ALA A 41 -3.83 6.66 4.21
CA ALA A 41 -4.30 5.29 4.06
C ALA A 41 -4.42 4.94 2.57
N TYR A 42 -3.94 3.76 2.19
CA TYR A 42 -4.14 3.22 0.85
C TYR A 42 -5.55 2.63 0.77
N ARG A 43 -6.34 3.06 -0.23
CA ARG A 43 -7.71 2.57 -0.46
C ARG A 43 -7.80 1.80 -1.77
N CYS A 44 -8.50 0.64 -1.73
CA CYS A 44 -8.93 -0.12 -2.90
C CYS A 44 -9.61 0.78 -3.95
N PRO A 45 -9.18 0.75 -5.23
CA PRO A 45 -9.86 1.50 -6.27
C PRO A 45 -11.28 0.96 -6.44
N GLY A 46 -12.27 1.84 -6.42
CA GLY A 46 -13.68 1.48 -6.55
C GLY A 46 -14.40 1.15 -5.23
N GLY A 47 -13.73 1.26 -4.08
CA GLY A 47 -14.37 1.16 -2.76
C GLY A 47 -15.29 -0.05 -2.65
N ALA A 48 -14.73 -1.26 -2.62
CA ALA A 48 -15.49 -2.38 -2.11
C ALA A 48 -15.86 -2.04 -0.65
N ALA A 49 -17.17 -1.88 -0.43
CA ALA A 49 -17.79 -1.53 0.84
C ALA A 49 -17.79 -2.72 1.81
#